data_AF-C5K475-F1
#
_entry.id   AF-C5K475-F1
#
_cell.length_a   1.000
_cell.length_b   1.000
_cell.length_c   1.000
_cell.angle_alpha   90.00
_cell.angle_beta   90.00
_cell.angle_gamma   90.00
#
_symmetry.space_group_name_H-M   'P 1'
#
loop_
_entity.id
_entity.type
_entity.pdbx_description
1 polymer ?
#
loop_
_entity_poly.entity_id
_entity_poly.type
_entity_poly.pdbx_seq_one_letter_code
_entity_poly.pdbx_strand_id
1 'polypeptide(L)'
;MIDQSEASQYDGEYIQQDANYSTPVAARDMFWGITVSDIMAELAEGGASDDKVPMWLADCETNGLDECVNNMAGSSGMIDCADAYRHLDDDEIEYGDALSVDYYDDRIKIVKEQLAKGGVRFAWIMNHAFPENITVPTTSYSNFHYY
;
A
#
# COMPACT_ATOMS: atom_id res chain seq x y z
N MET A 1 -13.97 12.76 3.37
CA MET A 1 -14.85 11.69 3.87
C MET A 1 -16.02 12.39 4.50
N ILE A 2 -17.18 12.27 3.88
CA ILE A 2 -18.37 13.06 4.22
C ILE A 2 -19.24 12.27 5.19
N ASP A 3 -19.82 12.92 6.18
CA ASP A 3 -20.77 12.27 7.08
C ASP A 3 -22.14 12.04 6.40
N GLN A 4 -23.02 11.26 7.02
CA GLN A 4 -24.34 10.92 6.45
C GLN A 4 -25.21 12.17 6.16
N SER A 5 -25.03 13.25 6.90
CA SER A 5 -25.76 14.51 6.69
C SER A 5 -25.18 15.33 5.55
N GLU A 6 -23.87 15.31 5.36
CA GLU A 6 -23.17 15.91 4.23
C GLU A 6 -23.41 15.13 2.93
N ALA A 7 -23.47 13.80 2.99
CA ALA A 7 -23.79 12.94 1.85
C ALA A 7 -25.16 13.26 1.22
N SER A 8 -26.12 13.75 2.01
CA SER A 8 -27.44 14.14 1.49
C SER A 8 -27.42 15.40 0.60
N GLN A 9 -26.31 16.12 0.55
CA GLN A 9 -26.10 17.32 -0.26
C GLN A 9 -25.51 17.01 -1.65
N TYR A 10 -25.10 15.76 -1.89
CA TYR A 10 -24.45 15.34 -3.13
C TYR A 10 -25.22 14.18 -3.77
N ASP A 11 -25.37 14.19 -5.10
CA ASP A 11 -26.07 13.14 -5.83
C ASP A 11 -25.16 11.90 -6.01
N GLY A 12 -25.58 10.73 -5.52
CA GLY A 12 -24.90 9.45 -5.76
C GLY A 12 -24.72 8.56 -4.51
N GLU A 13 -24.08 7.41 -4.70
CA GLU A 13 -23.58 6.57 -3.59
C GLU A 13 -22.17 7.01 -3.20
N TYR A 14 -21.93 7.16 -1.90
CA TYR A 14 -20.66 7.60 -1.33
C TYR A 14 -20.16 6.61 -0.29
N ILE A 15 -18.84 6.44 -0.21
CA ILE A 15 -18.22 5.69 0.87
C ILE A 15 -18.34 6.53 2.16
N GLN A 16 -19.32 6.18 2.98
CA GLN A 16 -19.51 6.77 4.30
C GLN A 16 -18.59 6.03 5.29
N GLN A 17 -17.82 6.77 6.08
CA GLN A 17 -17.40 6.21 7.37
C GLN A 17 -18.63 6.27 8.26
N ASP A 18 -19.19 5.13 8.64
CA ASP A 18 -20.13 5.10 9.76
C ASP A 18 -19.36 5.57 11.01
N ALA A 19 -19.44 6.86 11.29
CA ALA A 19 -18.80 7.52 12.41
C ALA A 19 -19.58 7.26 13.71
N ASN A 20 -20.30 6.15 13.82
CA ASN A 20 -20.82 5.70 15.11
C ASN A 20 -19.66 5.22 15.99
N TYR A 21 -19.02 6.17 16.68
CA TYR A 21 -17.93 5.90 17.61
C TYR A 21 -18.34 4.99 18.78
N SER A 22 -19.65 4.78 18.98
CA SER A 22 -20.20 3.85 19.97
C SER A 22 -20.16 2.39 19.50
N THR A 23 -20.03 2.15 18.19
CA THR A 23 -19.81 0.81 17.64
C THR A 23 -18.35 0.39 17.89
N PRO A 24 -18.10 -0.80 18.48
CA PRO A 24 -16.75 -1.32 18.65
C PRO A 24 -15.99 -1.33 17.31
N VAL A 25 -14.71 -0.96 17.31
CA VAL A 25 -13.89 -0.84 16.09
C VAL A 25 -13.97 -2.10 15.19
N ALA A 26 -14.04 -3.29 15.79
CA ALA A 26 -14.14 -4.57 15.09
C ALA A 26 -15.50 -4.79 14.37
N ALA A 27 -16.52 -4.00 14.68
CA ALA A 27 -17.86 -4.06 14.10
C ALA A 27 -18.22 -2.79 13.32
N ARG A 28 -17.27 -1.87 13.12
CA ARG A 28 -17.45 -0.74 12.22
C ARG A 28 -17.25 -1.25 10.81
N ASP A 29 -18.18 -0.92 9.91
CA ASP A 29 -17.98 -1.13 8.48
C ASP A 29 -16.84 -0.22 8.01
N MET A 30 -15.62 -0.75 8.01
CA MET A 30 -14.48 -0.11 7.38
C MET A 30 -14.58 -0.38 5.89
N PHE A 31 -15.15 0.58 5.17
CA PHE A 31 -15.27 0.51 3.71
C PHE A 31 -13.91 0.56 2.98
N TRP A 32 -12.81 0.77 3.70
CA TRP A 32 -11.44 0.75 3.17
C TRP A 32 -10.62 -0.34 3.88
N GLY A 33 -10.98 -1.61 3.63
CA GLY A 33 -10.30 -2.76 4.22
C GLY A 33 -9.47 -3.52 3.19
N ILE A 34 -8.24 -3.08 2.91
CA ILE A 34 -7.25 -3.97 2.28
C ILE A 34 -6.54 -4.71 3.41
N THR A 35 -6.68 -6.03 3.42
CA THR A 35 -6.01 -6.90 4.38
C THR A 35 -4.68 -7.41 3.85
N VAL A 36 -3.81 -7.89 4.75
CA VAL A 36 -2.60 -8.61 4.34
C VAL A 36 -2.95 -9.84 3.49
N SER A 37 -4.03 -10.55 3.80
CA SER A 37 -4.49 -11.68 2.98
C SER A 37 -4.86 -11.28 1.56
N ASP A 38 -5.46 -10.10 1.35
CA ASP A 38 -5.77 -9.62 0.01
C ASP A 38 -4.48 -9.40 -0.79
N ILE A 39 -3.48 -8.76 -0.18
CA ILE A 39 -2.18 -8.55 -0.82
C ILE A 39 -1.44 -9.87 -1.09
N MET A 40 -1.53 -10.83 -0.16
CA MET A 40 -0.92 -12.15 -0.38
C MET A 40 -1.62 -12.91 -1.51
N ALA A 41 -2.93 -12.74 -1.69
CA ALA A 41 -3.66 -13.32 -2.81
C ALA A 41 -3.29 -12.67 -4.15
N GLU A 42 -3.07 -11.35 -4.17
CA GLU A 42 -2.56 -10.64 -5.36
C GLU A 42 -1.20 -11.19 -5.82
N LEU A 43 -0.33 -11.52 -4.88
CA LEU A 43 1.06 -11.97 -5.11
C LEU A 43 1.22 -13.49 -5.29
N ALA A 44 0.20 -14.29 -4.95
CA ALA A 44 0.26 -15.75 -5.09
C ALA A 44 0.27 -16.17 -6.56
N GLU A 45 0.70 -17.40 -6.86
CA GLU A 45 0.71 -17.95 -8.22
C GLU A 45 -0.68 -17.80 -8.89
N GLY A 46 -0.72 -17.16 -10.06
CA GLY A 46 -1.94 -16.83 -10.79
C GLY A 46 -2.76 -15.66 -10.22
N GLY A 47 -2.27 -14.98 -9.19
CA GLY A 47 -2.82 -13.73 -8.68
C GLY A 47 -2.59 -12.56 -9.65
N ALA A 48 -3.34 -11.47 -9.50
CA ALA A 48 -3.32 -10.36 -10.45
C ALA A 48 -2.02 -9.52 -10.46
N SER A 49 -1.10 -9.81 -9.54
CA SER A 49 0.22 -9.19 -9.47
C SER A 49 1.38 -10.17 -9.67
N ASP A 50 1.12 -11.48 -9.76
CA ASP A 50 2.15 -12.54 -9.86
C ASP A 50 3.12 -12.30 -11.03
N ASP A 51 2.58 -12.10 -12.23
CA ASP A 51 3.35 -11.89 -13.46
C ASP A 51 4.05 -10.51 -13.52
N LYS A 52 3.65 -9.57 -12.66
CA LYS A 52 4.23 -8.22 -12.58
C LYS A 52 5.46 -8.16 -11.67
N VAL A 53 5.59 -9.08 -10.71
CA VAL A 53 6.69 -9.09 -9.72
C VAL A 53 8.08 -8.97 -10.35
N PRO A 54 8.44 -9.74 -11.40
CA PRO A 54 9.76 -9.62 -12.02
C PRO A 54 10.03 -8.22 -12.57
N MET A 55 9.04 -7.61 -13.23
CA MET A 55 9.17 -6.26 -13.78
C MET A 55 9.31 -5.21 -12.67
N TRP A 56 8.64 -5.38 -11.53
CA TRP A 56 8.74 -4.44 -10.41
C TRP A 56 10.11 -4.41 -9.75
N LEU A 57 10.85 -5.51 -9.86
CA LEU A 57 12.20 -5.69 -9.32
C LEU A 57 13.32 -5.46 -10.35
N ALA A 58 13.02 -5.52 -11.65
CA ALA A 58 14.02 -5.45 -12.71
C ALA A 58 14.98 -4.24 -12.58
N ASP A 59 14.44 -3.05 -12.32
CA ASP A 59 15.25 -1.83 -12.11
C ASP A 59 16.10 -1.93 -10.85
N CYS A 60 15.55 -2.49 -9.79
CA CYS A 60 16.24 -2.66 -8.51
C CYS A 60 17.43 -3.63 -8.63
N GLU A 61 17.21 -4.74 -9.32
CA GLU A 61 18.22 -5.78 -9.57
C GLU A 61 19.30 -5.31 -10.54
N THR A 62 18.94 -4.48 -11.52
CA THR A 62 19.88 -3.99 -12.54
C THR A 62 20.71 -2.81 -12.06
N ASN A 63 20.10 -1.86 -11.36
CA ASN A 63 20.72 -0.57 -11.05
C ASN A 63 21.05 -0.36 -9.56
N GLY A 64 20.66 -1.29 -8.69
CA GLY A 64 20.93 -1.25 -7.26
C GLY A 64 19.97 -0.35 -6.46
N LEU A 65 20.24 -0.23 -5.17
CA LEU A 65 19.31 0.33 -4.18
C LEU A 65 18.96 1.81 -4.41
N ASP A 66 19.94 2.64 -4.75
CA ASP A 66 19.71 4.09 -4.91
C ASP A 66 18.75 4.37 -6.07
N GLU A 67 18.98 3.74 -7.22
CA GLU A 67 18.10 3.87 -8.39
C GLU A 67 16.73 3.21 -8.14
N CYS A 68 16.72 2.06 -7.45
CA CYS A 68 15.50 1.37 -7.04
C CYS A 68 14.54 2.31 -6.27
N VAL A 69 15.06 3.01 -5.26
CA VAL A 69 14.26 3.94 -4.43
C VAL A 69 13.85 5.19 -5.23
N ASN A 70 14.73 5.74 -6.06
CA ASN A 70 14.39 6.87 -6.91
C ASN A 70 13.26 6.52 -7.90
N ASN A 71 13.33 5.34 -8.53
CA ASN A 71 12.29 4.86 -9.45
C ASN A 71 10.99 4.55 -8.72
N MET A 72 11.04 4.05 -7.47
CA MET A 72 9.85 3.93 -6.63
C MET A 72 9.15 5.27 -6.48
N ALA A 73 9.88 6.28 -5.99
CA ALA A 73 9.33 7.61 -5.76
C ALA A 73 8.79 8.24 -7.05
N GLY A 74 9.54 8.15 -8.15
CA GLY A 74 9.11 8.63 -9.46
C GLY A 74 7.83 7.95 -9.94
N SER A 75 7.73 6.63 -9.83
CA SER A 75 6.55 5.88 -10.26
C SER A 75 5.31 6.18 -9.41
N SER A 76 5.47 6.41 -8.11
CA SER A 76 4.37 6.84 -7.23
C SER A 76 3.87 8.23 -7.61
N GLY A 77 4.77 9.19 -7.84
CA GLY A 77 4.37 10.54 -8.24
C GLY A 77 3.62 10.59 -9.58
N MET A 78 3.93 9.67 -10.51
CA MET A 78 3.17 9.55 -11.76
C MET A 78 1.73 9.08 -11.51
N ILE A 79 1.53 8.13 -10.61
CA ILE A 79 0.20 7.63 -10.22
C ILE A 79 -0.59 8.72 -9.50
N ASP A 80 0.07 9.51 -8.65
CA ASP A 80 -0.60 10.60 -7.96
C ASP A 80 -1.24 11.59 -8.96
N CYS A 81 -0.46 11.98 -9.98
CA CYS A 81 -0.92 12.89 -11.04
C CYS A 81 -1.98 12.27 -11.95
N ALA A 82 -1.89 10.97 -12.25
CA ALA A 82 -2.81 10.29 -13.16
C ALA A 82 -4.14 9.92 -12.48
N ASP A 83 -4.08 9.52 -11.21
CA ASP A 83 -5.19 8.84 -10.56
C ASP A 83 -5.62 9.49 -9.24
N ALA A 84 -4.70 9.96 -8.41
CA ALA A 84 -5.03 10.41 -7.05
C ALA A 84 -5.62 11.83 -7.00
N TYR A 85 -5.23 12.70 -7.93
CA TYR A 85 -5.70 14.09 -8.01
C TYR A 85 -6.75 14.33 -9.09
N ARG A 86 -7.30 13.25 -9.68
CA ARG A 86 -8.21 13.34 -10.82
C ARG A 86 -9.46 12.51 -10.60
N HIS A 87 -10.61 13.11 -10.86
CA HIS A 87 -11.88 12.42 -11.00
C HIS A 87 -11.84 11.41 -12.15
N LEU A 88 -12.84 10.54 -12.24
CA LEU A 88 -12.90 9.50 -13.28
C LEU A 88 -13.11 10.06 -14.70
N ASP A 89 -13.57 11.31 -14.81
CA ASP A 89 -13.73 12.07 -16.04
C ASP A 89 -12.51 12.95 -16.38
N ASP A 90 -11.39 12.78 -15.66
CA ASP A 90 -10.10 13.45 -15.86
C ASP A 90 -10.05 14.93 -15.40
N ASP A 91 -11.12 15.42 -14.77
CA ASP A 91 -11.11 16.72 -14.09
C ASP A 91 -10.33 16.65 -12.77
N GLU A 92 -9.70 17.77 -12.37
CA GLU A 92 -8.93 17.84 -11.13
C GLU A 92 -9.85 17.79 -9.91
N ILE A 93 -9.42 17.05 -8.87
CA ILE A 93 -10.11 17.03 -7.58
C ILE A 93 -9.79 18.30 -6.81
N GLU A 94 -10.84 19.04 -6.44
CA GLU A 94 -10.74 20.27 -5.66
C GLU A 94 -11.11 20.07 -4.18
N TYR A 95 -10.74 21.06 -3.36
CA TYR A 95 -11.12 21.06 -1.96
C TYR A 95 -12.64 21.19 -1.81
N GLY A 96 -13.26 20.23 -1.15
CA GLY A 96 -14.70 20.17 -0.95
C GLY A 96 -15.41 19.18 -1.87
N ASP A 97 -14.69 18.62 -2.84
CA ASP A 97 -15.26 17.60 -3.73
C ASP A 97 -15.65 16.32 -2.96
N ALA A 98 -16.82 15.79 -3.33
CA ALA A 98 -17.28 14.49 -2.87
C ALA A 98 -16.81 13.40 -3.84
N LEU A 99 -16.05 12.42 -3.34
CA LEU A 99 -15.57 11.29 -4.13
C LEU A 99 -16.56 10.13 -4.06
N SER A 100 -17.07 9.71 -5.22
CA SER A 100 -18.10 8.68 -5.34
C SER A 100 -17.59 7.27 -4.98
N VAL A 101 -18.52 6.32 -4.83
CA VAL A 101 -18.20 4.88 -4.77
C VAL A 101 -17.46 4.41 -6.03
N ASP A 102 -17.82 4.92 -7.21
CA ASP A 102 -17.11 4.57 -8.44
C ASP A 102 -15.64 4.97 -8.40
N TYR A 103 -15.34 6.16 -7.86
CA TYR A 103 -13.97 6.58 -7.64
C TYR A 103 -13.23 5.59 -6.72
N TYR A 104 -13.88 5.16 -5.63
CA TYR A 104 -13.33 4.14 -4.75
C TYR A 104 -13.07 2.80 -5.47
N ASP A 105 -14.06 2.26 -6.19
CA ASP A 105 -13.98 0.95 -6.85
C ASP A 105 -12.90 0.91 -7.94
N ASP A 106 -12.63 2.06 -8.55
CA ASP A 106 -11.50 2.22 -9.46
C ASP A 106 -10.17 2.30 -8.69
N ARG A 107 -10.03 3.28 -7.78
CA ARG A 107 -8.75 3.56 -7.12
C ARG A 107 -8.29 2.46 -6.18
N ILE A 108 -9.19 1.69 -5.58
CA ILE A 108 -8.83 0.62 -4.65
C ILE A 108 -7.97 -0.46 -5.32
N LYS A 109 -8.13 -0.69 -6.63
CA LYS A 109 -7.30 -1.64 -7.41
C LYS A 109 -5.86 -1.14 -7.52
N ILE A 110 -5.71 0.16 -7.79
CA ILE A 110 -4.41 0.83 -7.86
C ILE A 110 -3.72 0.79 -6.50
N VAL A 111 -4.45 1.09 -5.42
CA VAL A 111 -3.93 1.02 -4.05
C VAL A 111 -3.47 -0.39 -3.69
N LYS A 112 -4.25 -1.43 -4.03
CA LYS A 112 -3.85 -2.84 -3.83
C LYS A 112 -2.56 -3.16 -4.56
N GLU A 113 -2.44 -2.76 -5.84
CA GLU A 113 -1.22 -2.99 -6.61
C GLU A 113 -0.01 -2.27 -5.99
N GLN A 114 -0.16 -1.00 -5.57
CA GLN A 114 0.93 -0.26 -4.94
C GLN A 114 1.36 -0.88 -3.60
N LEU A 115 0.42 -1.41 -2.81
CA LEU A 115 0.74 -2.13 -1.57
C LEU A 115 1.48 -3.43 -1.85
N ALA A 116 1.04 -4.21 -2.84
CA ALA A 116 1.72 -5.44 -3.27
C ALA A 116 3.14 -5.14 -3.76
N LYS A 117 3.28 -4.14 -4.64
CA LYS A 117 4.55 -3.65 -5.18
C LYS A 117 5.49 -3.16 -4.08
N GLY A 118 4.96 -2.40 -3.11
CA GLY A 118 5.69 -1.93 -1.94
C GLY A 118 6.19 -3.08 -1.06
N GLY A 119 5.35 -4.09 -0.80
CA GLY A 119 5.72 -5.27 -0.03
C GLY A 119 6.85 -6.08 -0.68
N VAL A 120 6.75 -6.33 -1.99
CA VAL A 120 7.78 -7.01 -2.79
C VAL A 120 9.12 -6.27 -2.73
N ARG A 121 9.08 -4.96 -2.98
CA ARG A 121 10.29 -4.12 -2.99
C ARG A 121 10.91 -3.99 -1.61
N PHE A 122 10.09 -3.85 -0.56
CA PHE A 122 10.59 -3.83 0.81
C PHE A 122 11.30 -5.14 1.18
N ALA A 123 10.71 -6.30 0.84
CA ALA A 123 11.35 -7.58 1.06
C ALA A 123 12.70 -7.70 0.32
N TRP A 124 12.75 -7.24 -0.93
CA TRP A 124 13.99 -7.20 -1.72
C TRP A 124 15.08 -6.32 -1.07
N ILE A 125 14.71 -5.11 -0.61
CA ILE A 125 15.63 -4.20 0.09
C ILE A 125 16.16 -4.85 1.36
N MET A 126 15.29 -5.47 2.17
CA MET A 126 15.68 -6.11 3.42
C MET A 126 16.65 -7.28 3.18
N ASN A 127 16.40 -8.10 2.16
CA ASN A 127 17.27 -9.21 1.78
C ASN A 127 18.67 -8.72 1.31
N HIS A 128 18.75 -7.54 0.68
CA HIS A 128 20.02 -6.94 0.26
C HIS A 128 20.75 -6.23 1.40
N ALA A 129 20.03 -5.59 2.32
CA ALA A 129 20.61 -4.92 3.48
C ALA A 129 21.12 -5.93 4.53
N PHE A 130 20.46 -7.08 4.64
CA PHE A 130 20.76 -8.12 5.62
C PHE A 130 20.94 -9.49 4.94
N PRO A 131 22.03 -9.69 4.17
CA PRO A 131 22.28 -10.99 3.56
C PRO A 131 22.50 -12.04 4.66
N GLU A 132 22.06 -13.29 4.41
CA GLU A 132 22.12 -14.42 5.36
C GLU A 132 23.54 -14.73 5.91
N ASN A 133 24.56 -14.11 5.34
CA ASN A 133 25.97 -14.24 5.72
C ASN A 133 26.40 -13.28 6.85
N ILE A 134 25.48 -12.54 7.48
CA ILE A 134 25.79 -11.79 8.71
C ILE A 134 26.04 -12.81 9.82
N THR A 135 27.30 -13.18 9.99
CA THR A 135 27.79 -13.82 11.21
C THR A 135 27.60 -12.84 12.34
N VAL A 136 26.50 -12.99 13.08
CA VAL A 136 26.34 -12.36 14.39
C VAL A 136 27.51 -12.87 15.22
N PRO A 137 28.42 -12.01 15.72
CA PRO A 137 29.43 -12.46 16.65
C PRO A 137 28.68 -12.89 17.91
N THR A 138 28.49 -14.19 18.08
CA THR A 138 28.12 -14.76 19.37
C THR A 138 29.27 -14.46 20.31
N THR A 139 29.13 -13.36 21.05
CA THR A 139 30.00 -13.09 22.19
C THR A 139 29.70 -14.18 23.20
N SER A 140 30.51 -15.24 23.20
CA SER A 140 30.47 -16.24 24.26
C SER A 140 30.91 -15.55 25.54
N TYR A 141 29.98 -15.41 26.49
CA TYR A 141 30.33 -15.03 27.84
C TYR A 141 31.09 -16.20 28.47
N SER A 142 32.41 -16.09 28.54
CA SER A 142 33.26 -16.97 29.33
C SER A 142 33.06 -16.66 30.82
N ASN A 143 32.53 -17.66 31.53
CA ASN A 143 32.61 -17.94 32.97
C ASN A 143 33.08 -16.81 33.90
N PHE A 144 32.13 -16.18 34.61
CA PHE A 144 32.43 -15.59 35.91
C PHE A 144 32.39 -16.70 36.98
N HIS A 145 33.57 -17.22 37.34
CA HIS A 145 33.77 -17.92 38.61
C HIS A 145 33.72 -16.88 39.73
N TYR A 146 32.70 -16.97 40.59
CA TYR A 146 32.70 -16.30 41.87
C TYR A 146 33.66 -17.05 42.81
N TYR A 147 34.70 -16.36 43.27
CA TYR A 147 35.49 -16.74 44.45
C TYR A 147 34.76 -16.31 45.72
#